data_AF-A0A6V7RP17-F1
#
_entry.id   AF-A0A6V7RP17-F1
#
_cell.length_a   1.000
_cell.length_b   1.000
_cell.length_c   1.000
_cell.angle_alpha   90.00
_cell.angle_beta   90.00
_cell.angle_gamma   90.00
#
_symmetry.space_group_name_H-M   'P 1'
#
loop_
_entity.id
_entity.type
_entity.pdbx_description
1 polymer ?
#
loop_
_entity_poly.entity_id
_entity_poly.type
_entity_poly.pdbx_seq_one_letter_code
_entity_poly.pdbx_strand_id
1 'polypeptide(L)'
;MDLYWYMMAMVVPAATVVVFTRLTRNKYVAVLLTFILFGASIYRGFYPSDWVIYIDSASIFVGYIIVEIFQLDQFDKDEEE
;
A
#
# COMPACT_ATOMS: atom_id res chain seq x y z
N MET A 1 22.61 -3.93 -8.84
CA MET A 1 22.10 -2.90 -7.89
C MET A 1 20.61 -3.16 -7.72
N ASP A 2 20.26 -4.37 -7.29
CA ASP A 2 18.90 -4.90 -7.40
C ASP A 2 18.20 -4.90 -6.05
N LEU A 3 19.00 -4.99 -4.97
CA LEU A 3 18.55 -4.90 -3.58
C LEU A 3 17.72 -3.64 -3.30
N TYR A 4 18.11 -2.50 -3.88
CA TYR A 4 17.37 -1.25 -3.72
C TYR A 4 15.92 -1.35 -4.20
N TRP A 5 15.68 -1.96 -5.36
CA TRP A 5 14.34 -2.15 -5.90
C TRP A 5 13.48 -3.04 -5.01
N TYR A 6 14.05 -4.13 -4.47
CA TYR A 6 13.35 -5.01 -3.53
C TYR A 6 13.02 -4.31 -2.21
N MET A 7 13.93 -3.50 -1.67
CA MET A 7 13.66 -2.72 -0.46
C MET A 7 12.54 -1.71 -0.66
N MET A 8 12.54 -1.00 -1.80
CA MET A 8 11.48 -0.05 -2.13
C MET A 8 10.13 -0.74 -2.32
N ALA A 9 10.09 -1.88 -3.01
CA ALA A 9 8.86 -2.66 -3.20
C ALA A 9 8.27 -3.20 -1.89
N MET A 10 9.08 -3.37 -0.83
CA MET A 10 8.56 -3.75 0.48
C MET A 10 7.96 -2.58 1.26
N VAL A 11 8.51 -1.37 1.13
CA VAL A 11 8.15 -0.24 2.00
C VAL A 11 7.14 0.69 1.36
N VAL A 12 7.33 1.03 0.08
CA VAL A 12 6.55 2.05 -0.62
C VAL A 12 5.06 1.67 -0.74
N PRO A 13 4.70 0.43 -1.13
CA PRO A 13 3.29 0.07 -1.29
C PRO A 13 2.56 0.05 0.05
N ALA A 14 3.14 -0.59 1.08
CA ALA A 14 2.58 -0.61 2.43
C ALA A 14 2.38 0.80 2.99
N ALA A 15 3.37 1.69 2.86
CA ALA A 15 3.25 3.08 3.30
C ALA A 15 2.14 3.83 2.54
N THR A 16 2.00 3.59 1.23
CA THR A 16 0.95 4.19 0.40
C THR A 16 -0.45 3.78 0.88
N VAL A 17 -0.66 2.49 1.20
CA VAL A 17 -1.92 2.00 1.77
C VAL A 17 -2.27 2.73 3.07
N VAL A 18 -1.29 2.91 3.97
CA VAL A 18 -1.50 3.61 5.25
C VAL A 18 -1.88 5.07 5.04
N VAL A 19 -1.16 5.78 4.18
CA VAL A 19 -1.42 7.20 3.88
C VAL A 19 -2.79 7.37 3.21
N PHE A 20 -3.12 6.54 2.23
CA PHE A 20 -4.43 6.60 1.57
C PHE A 20 -5.57 6.22 2.51
N THR A 21 -5.34 5.31 3.46
CA THR A 21 -6.36 4.99 4.48
C THR A 21 -6.67 6.22 5.32
N ARG A 22 -5.64 6.95 5.76
CA ARG A 22 -5.84 8.20 6.51
C ARG A 22 -6.52 9.28 5.66
N LEU A 23 -6.19 9.38 4.38
CA LEU A 23 -6.78 10.39 3.49
C LEU A 23 -8.25 10.11 3.14
N THR A 24 -8.58 8.84 2.91
CA THR A 24 -9.93 8.43 2.46
C THR A 24 -10.86 8.03 3.61
N ARG A 25 -10.31 7.86 4.83
CA ARG A 25 -10.98 7.27 5.99
C ARG A 25 -11.68 5.93 5.69
N ASN A 26 -11.20 5.22 4.66
CA ASN A 26 -11.76 3.95 4.25
C ASN A 26 -10.65 3.02 3.72
N LYS A 27 -10.34 1.99 4.49
CA LYS A 27 -9.31 1.00 4.17
C LYS A 27 -9.51 0.31 2.82
N TYR A 28 -10.75 0.03 2.43
CA TYR A 28 -11.04 -0.62 1.14
C TYR A 28 -10.74 0.30 -0.04
N VAL A 29 -11.09 1.59 0.08
CA VAL A 29 -10.80 2.58 -0.96
C VAL A 29 -9.29 2.80 -1.07
N ALA A 30 -8.58 2.85 0.05
CA ALA A 30 -7.13 3.01 0.08
C ALA A 30 -6.37 1.86 -0.62
N VAL A 31 -6.75 0.61 -0.33
CA VAL A 31 -6.17 -0.55 -1.00
C VAL A 31 -6.48 -0.52 -2.50
N LEU A 32 -7.72 -0.20 -2.89
CA LEU A 32 -8.11 -0.11 -4.30
C LEU A 32 -7.28 0.94 -5.05
N LEU A 33 -7.12 2.14 -4.48
CA LEU A 33 -6.31 3.20 -5.08
C LEU A 33 -4.84 2.78 -5.21
N THR A 34 -4.29 2.10 -4.20
CA THR A 34 -2.92 1.59 -4.25
C THR A 34 -2.77 0.53 -5.35
N PHE A 35 -3.76 -0.34 -5.51
CA PHE A 35 -3.78 -1.36 -6.56
C PHE A 35 -3.85 -0.75 -7.97
N ILE A 36 -4.62 0.32 -8.16
CA ILE A 36 -4.68 1.06 -9.43
C ILE A 36 -3.32 1.69 -9.74
N LEU A 37 -2.68 2.33 -8.75
CA LEU A 37 -1.37 2.96 -8.92
C LEU A 37 -0.28 1.93 -9.26
N PHE A 38 -0.33 0.78 -8.58
CA PHE A 38 0.53 -0.37 -8.85
C PHE A 38 0.33 -0.92 -10.27
N GLY A 39 -0.93 -1.14 -10.69
CA GLY A 39 -1.25 -1.60 -12.05
C GLY A 39 -0.77 -0.62 -13.13
N ALA A 40 -0.92 0.69 -12.89
CA ALA A 40 -0.41 1.73 -13.79
C ALA A 40 1.13 1.72 -13.86
N SER A 41 1.81 1.43 -12.75
CA SER A 41 3.28 1.30 -12.69
C SER A 41 3.77 0.11 -13.52
N ILE A 42 3.09 -1.03 -13.46
CA ILE A 42 3.37 -2.20 -14.31
C ILE A 42 3.17 -1.86 -15.78
N TYR A 43 2.05 -1.21 -16.13
CA TYR A 43 1.76 -0.83 -17.51
C TYR A 43 2.84 0.07 -18.12
N ARG A 44 3.48 0.92 -17.29
CA ARG A 44 4.55 1.81 -17.75
C ARG A 44 5.93 1.14 -17.83
N GLY A 45 6.06 -0.13 -17.39
CA GLY A 45 7.32 -0.88 -17.44
C GLY A 45 8.37 -0.41 -16.43
N PHE A 46 7.95 0.14 -15.28
CA PHE A 46 8.87 0.62 -14.25
C PHE A 46 9.57 -0.49 -13.45
N TYR A 47 9.12 -1.73 -13.58
CA TYR A 47 9.66 -2.86 -12.81
C TYR A 47 10.80 -3.54 -13.58
N PRO A 48 12.02 -3.60 -13.00
CA PRO A 48 13.15 -4.26 -13.63
C PRO A 48 13.09 -5.80 -13.57
N SER A 49 12.21 -6.38 -12.73
CA SER A 49 12.04 -7.82 -12.60
C SER A 49 10.64 -8.17 -12.08
N ASP A 50 10.09 -9.28 -12.57
CA ASP A 50 8.80 -9.83 -12.12
C ASP A 50 8.79 -10.17 -10.63
N TRP A 51 9.95 -10.50 -10.03
CA TRP A 51 10.06 -10.75 -8.59
C TRP A 51 9.73 -9.53 -7.74
N VAL A 52 10.05 -8.33 -8.23
CA VAL A 52 9.75 -7.07 -7.54
C VAL A 52 8.24 -6.86 -7.49
N ILE A 53 7.51 -7.25 -8.55
CA ILE A 53 6.05 -7.16 -8.64
C ILE A 53 5.39 -8.06 -7.59
N TYR A 54 5.88 -9.28 -7.41
CA TYR A 54 5.34 -10.18 -6.37
C TYR A 54 5.56 -9.63 -4.96
N ILE A 55 6.76 -9.11 -4.68
CA ILE A 55 7.08 -8.52 -3.36
C ILE A 55 6.24 -7.26 -3.10
N ASP A 56 6.03 -6.43 -4.13
CA ASP A 56 5.18 -5.23 -4.08
C ASP A 56 3.74 -5.61 -3.73
N SER A 57 3.18 -6.63 -4.40
CA SER A 57 1.84 -7.14 -4.11
C SER A 57 1.69 -7.68 -2.67
N ALA A 58 2.72 -8.35 -2.15
CA ALA A 58 2.75 -8.81 -0.76
C ALA A 58 2.85 -7.63 0.22
N SER A 59 3.59 -6.58 -0.12
CA SER A 59 3.68 -5.35 0.68
C SER A 59 2.34 -4.65 0.81
N ILE A 60 1.52 -4.59 -0.26
CA ILE A 60 0.15 -4.04 -0.19
C ILE A 60 -0.69 -4.80 0.86
N PHE A 61 -0.57 -6.14 0.89
CA PHE A 61 -1.26 -6.97 1.88
C PHE A 61 -0.77 -6.69 3.32
N VAL A 62 0.54 -6.54 3.51
CA VAL A 62 1.11 -6.14 4.81
C VAL A 62 0.61 -4.75 5.22
N GLY A 63 0.53 -3.79 4.29
CA GLY A 63 -0.02 -2.46 4.53
C GLY A 63 -1.49 -2.51 5.00
N TYR A 64 -2.30 -3.38 4.38
CA TYR A 64 -3.67 -3.62 4.83
C TYR A 64 -3.74 -4.18 6.25
N ILE A 65 -2.89 -5.16 6.59
CA ILE A 65 -2.83 -5.72 7.96
C ILE A 65 -2.44 -4.63 8.97
N ILE A 66 -1.47 -3.77 8.65
CA ILE A 66 -1.08 -2.65 9.52
C ILE A 66 -2.27 -1.73 9.76
N VAL A 67 -2.98 -1.35 8.69
CA VAL A 67 -4.19 -0.51 8.80
C VAL A 67 -5.24 -1.15 9.72
N GLU A 68 -5.46 -2.45 9.57
CA GLU A 68 -6.43 -3.21 10.37
C GLU A 68 -6.03 -3.27 11.86
N ILE A 69 -4.76 -3.57 12.15
CA ILE A 69 -4.24 -3.67 13.52
C ILE A 69 -4.35 -2.34 14.26
N PHE A 70 -4.04 -1.23 13.59
CA PHE A 70 -4.05 0.10 14.20
C PHE A 70 -5.39 0.84 14.03
N GLN A 71 -6.41 0.20 13.45
CA GLN A 71 -7.74 0.76 13.19
C GLN A 71 -7.69 2.18 12.60
N LEU A 72 -6.80 2.37 11.62
CA LEU A 72 -6.49 3.71 11.08
C LEU A 72 -7.66 4.34 10.32
N ASP A 73 -8.70 3.57 10.00
CA ASP A 73 -9.94 4.03 9.39
C ASP A 73 -10.98 4.53 10.41
N GLN A 74 -10.80 4.26 11.72
CA GLN A 74 -11.78 4.56 12.76
C GLN A 74 -11.43 5.78 13.63
N PHE A 75 -10.23 6.34 13.48
CA PHE A 75 -9.68 7.41 14.33
C PHE A 75 -10.54 8.68 14.50
N ASP A 76 -11.44 8.98 13.57
CA ASP A 76 -12.32 10.17 13.64
C ASP A 76 -13.67 9.88 14.32
N LYS A 77 -14.00 8.62 14.63
CA LYS A 77 -15.29 8.27 15.27
C LYS A 77 -15.20 8.22 16.79
N ASP A 78 -13.99 8.06 17.34
CA ASP A 78 -13.78 7.91 18.78
C ASP A 78 -13.68 9.26 19.53
N GLU A 79 -13.49 10.39 18.82
CA GLU A 79 -13.46 11.73 19.43
C GLU A 79 -14.86 12.37 19.57
N GLU A 80 -15.92 11.76 19.02
CA GLU A 80 -17.31 12.28 19.10
C GLU A 80 -18.21 11.54 20.11
N GLU A 81 -17.73 10.50 20.82
CA GLU A 81 -18.48 9.81 21.92
C GLU A 81 -18.11 10.27 23.33
#